data_AF-A0A8H6XJV5-F1
#
_entry.id   AF-A0A8H6XJV5-F1
#
_cell.length_a   1.000
_cell.length_b   1.000
_cell.length_c   1.000
_cell.angle_alpha   90.00
_cell.angle_beta   90.00
_cell.angle_gamma   90.00
#
_symmetry.space_group_name_H-M   'P 1'
#
loop_
_entity.id
_entity.type
_entity.pdbx_description
1 polymer ?
#
loop_
_entity_poly.entity_id
_entity_poly.type
_entity_poly.pdbx_seq_one_letter_code
_entity_poly.pdbx_strand_id
1 'polypeptide(L)'
;MPLLTAAPLTLTGSESQCPILDPEFVAHCFSCFEYIPQIGHPLMKRSGIKDSIRAAAFDMQRLLPQSRVLALCIIAFTSLSSFHESVLGPDIRECGVRRAAACRALRAKAIKDACETGIVFEATEVNAFSCYFLDHLDHQGDARGPTRLWGAAYISHVRVLALRWRQGKYTASDEVRWMGFLMSESLFSTTWRIPMLITLHDQLLLTGPESSLESLLESIESKKQPGLQVLWSSMKPYCFHGACLARQLYLEINGEAAVIKFLSALNLLHSIVSLLLARVDSAIDHNTRTPIRYDDHSVESAVRTCGYGLIVGFVSLVLPFYRELELRCDEGEPHSRERMRLFRTQAREMAVIGLHELSRALRYLPPLHYTPVNWRILFPWAEFCVEAAAENKEDLEIIVRELKIMGYSFDVFSSPQVTRLIERLEAYLRKPTPAFGEDFLNSSELADLFLPLEQPWSPTRFFFDGMQDGSGLHFSEFTNQ
;
A
#
# COMPACT_ATOMS: atom_id res chain seq x y z
N MET A 1 -24.88 -21.70 -17.71
CA MET A 1 -23.59 -21.28 -17.12
C MET A 1 -22.53 -22.27 -17.56
N PRO A 2 -21.56 -21.88 -18.40
CA PRO A 2 -20.46 -22.77 -18.73
C PRO A 2 -19.55 -22.90 -17.50
N LEU A 3 -19.33 -24.13 -17.04
CA LEU A 3 -18.33 -24.47 -16.03
C LEU A 3 -16.96 -24.04 -16.56
N LEU A 4 -16.40 -22.98 -15.98
CA LEU A 4 -15.00 -22.61 -16.18
C LEU A 4 -14.14 -23.73 -15.60
N THR A 5 -13.72 -24.66 -16.46
CA THR A 5 -12.63 -25.59 -16.16
C THR A 5 -11.35 -24.77 -16.10
N ALA A 6 -10.98 -24.33 -14.90
CA ALA A 6 -9.67 -23.75 -14.64
C ALA A 6 -8.61 -24.75 -15.13
N ALA A 7 -7.65 -24.28 -15.93
CA ALA A 7 -6.54 -25.10 -16.38
C ALA A 7 -5.85 -25.73 -15.15
N PRO A 8 -5.56 -27.04 -15.15
CA PRO A 8 -4.89 -27.68 -14.03
C PRO A 8 -3.50 -27.05 -13.91
N LEU A 9 -3.30 -26.27 -12.85
CA LEU A 9 -1.98 -25.81 -12.44
C LEU A 9 -1.15 -27.05 -12.15
N THR A 10 -0.25 -27.42 -13.07
CA THR A 10 0.73 -28.49 -12.88
C THR A 10 1.69 -28.10 -11.76
N LEU A 11 1.33 -28.48 -10.53
CA LEU A 11 2.16 -28.40 -9.32
C LEU A 11 3.16 -29.57 -9.32
N THR A 12 4.08 -29.61 -10.27
CA THR A 12 5.12 -30.65 -10.29
C THR A 12 6.37 -30.11 -9.61
N GLY A 13 6.56 -30.40 -8.31
CA GLY A 13 7.90 -30.40 -7.70
C GLY A 13 8.13 -29.85 -6.29
N SER A 14 7.15 -29.33 -5.54
CA SER A 14 7.46 -28.68 -4.24
C SER A 14 6.43 -28.87 -3.11
N GLU A 15 5.85 -30.07 -2.95
CA GLU A 15 5.04 -30.37 -1.75
C GLU A 15 5.84 -30.22 -0.44
N SER A 16 7.18 -30.22 -0.51
CA SER A 16 8.09 -30.11 0.64
C SER A 16 8.25 -28.70 1.25
N GLN A 17 7.51 -27.67 0.81
CA GLN A 17 7.74 -26.28 1.23
C GLN A 17 6.58 -25.60 1.96
N CYS A 18 5.46 -26.29 2.21
CA CYS A 18 4.40 -25.72 3.06
C CYS A 18 4.84 -25.78 4.53
N PRO A 19 4.93 -24.65 5.25
CA PRO A 19 5.21 -24.67 6.69
C PRO A 19 4.15 -25.48 7.43
N ILE A 20 4.57 -26.15 8.50
CA ILE A 20 3.66 -26.79 9.45
C ILE A 20 2.91 -25.69 10.19
N LEU A 21 1.58 -25.81 10.26
CA LEU A 21 0.70 -24.85 10.93
C LEU A 21 0.52 -25.22 12.41
N ASP A 22 1.62 -25.31 13.14
CA ASP A 22 1.57 -25.46 14.60
C ASP A 22 1.12 -24.14 15.28
N PRO A 23 0.64 -24.21 16.54
CA PRO A 23 0.15 -23.03 17.24
C PRO A 23 1.18 -21.91 17.39
N GLU A 24 2.48 -22.23 17.47
CA GLU A 24 3.56 -21.25 17.61
C GLU A 24 3.73 -20.43 16.34
N PHE A 25 3.85 -21.11 15.19
CA PHE A 25 3.94 -20.46 13.90
C PHE A 25 2.70 -19.63 13.59
N VAL A 26 1.50 -20.15 13.91
CA VAL A 26 0.24 -19.42 13.70
C VAL A 26 0.19 -18.17 14.58
N ALA A 27 0.53 -18.27 15.86
CA ALA A 27 0.59 -17.12 16.77
C ALA A 27 1.57 -16.06 16.26
N HIS A 28 2.77 -16.49 15.85
CA HIS A 28 3.78 -15.62 15.26
C HIS A 28 3.27 -14.89 14.00
N CYS A 29 2.60 -15.59 13.08
CA CYS A 29 2.03 -14.98 11.88
C CYS A 29 0.94 -13.94 12.21
N PHE A 30 0.15 -14.14 13.28
CA PHE A 30 -0.82 -13.15 13.76
C PHE A 30 -0.15 -11.96 14.46
N SER A 31 1.01 -12.16 15.10
CA SER A 31 1.84 -11.06 15.60
C SER A 31 2.41 -10.24 14.43
N CYS A 32 2.97 -10.89 13.40
CA CYS A 32 3.41 -10.23 12.17
C CYS A 32 2.28 -9.44 11.49
N PHE A 33 1.03 -9.92 11.59
CA PHE A 33 -0.14 -9.26 11.02
C PHE A 33 -0.41 -7.87 11.62
N GLU A 34 -0.01 -7.64 12.87
CA GLU A 34 -0.22 -6.34 13.50
C GLU A 34 0.58 -5.26 12.76
N TYR A 35 1.78 -5.60 12.29
CA TYR A 35 2.71 -4.65 11.67
C TYR A 35 2.39 -4.27 10.23
N ILE A 36 1.35 -4.84 9.60
CA ILE A 36 1.05 -4.58 8.18
C ILE A 36 -0.19 -3.69 8.01
N PRO A 37 -0.26 -2.86 6.95
CA PRO A 37 -1.37 -1.90 6.77
C PRO A 37 -2.76 -2.52 6.69
N GLN A 38 -2.85 -3.80 6.29
CA GLN A 38 -4.09 -4.55 6.21
C GLN A 38 -4.78 -4.70 7.58
N ILE A 39 -4.06 -4.50 8.70
CA ILE A 39 -4.67 -4.42 10.03
C ILE A 39 -5.68 -3.26 10.15
N GLY A 40 -5.45 -2.18 9.39
CA GLY A 40 -6.32 -1.00 9.32
C GLY A 40 -7.60 -1.21 8.51
N HIS A 41 -7.76 -2.37 7.86
CA HIS A 41 -8.92 -2.66 7.03
C HIS A 41 -10.22 -2.62 7.87
N PRO A 42 -11.32 -1.99 7.38
CA PRO A 42 -12.57 -1.87 8.13
C PRO A 42 -13.17 -3.20 8.60
N LEU A 43 -13.00 -4.28 7.81
CA LEU A 43 -13.48 -5.62 8.17
C LEU A 43 -12.66 -6.29 9.28
N MET A 44 -11.45 -5.83 9.56
CA MET A 44 -10.61 -6.46 10.57
C MET A 44 -11.29 -6.50 11.93
N LYS A 45 -11.77 -5.34 12.40
CA LYS A 45 -12.50 -5.23 13.69
C LYS A 45 -13.84 -5.97 13.68
N ARG A 46 -14.46 -6.12 12.52
CA ARG A 46 -15.81 -6.71 12.39
C ARG A 46 -15.78 -8.24 12.25
N SER A 47 -14.67 -8.80 11.78
CA SER A 47 -14.52 -10.25 11.57
C SER A 47 -14.39 -11.07 12.86
N GLY A 48 -13.95 -10.47 13.97
CA GLY A 48 -13.70 -11.19 15.23
C GLY A 48 -12.59 -12.25 15.15
N ILE A 49 -11.76 -12.24 14.10
CA ILE A 49 -10.80 -13.31 13.84
C ILE A 49 -9.70 -13.41 14.91
N LYS A 50 -9.25 -12.28 15.46
CA LYS A 50 -8.24 -12.24 16.55
C LYS A 50 -8.74 -12.93 17.82
N ASP A 51 -10.00 -12.72 18.17
CA ASP A 51 -10.59 -13.34 19.36
C ASP A 51 -10.83 -14.83 19.11
N SER A 52 -11.29 -15.17 17.91
CA SER A 52 -11.52 -16.56 17.49
C SER A 52 -10.23 -17.39 17.51
N ILE A 53 -9.13 -16.88 16.96
CA ILE A 53 -7.85 -17.62 16.94
C ILE A 53 -7.25 -17.76 18.34
N ARG A 54 -7.36 -16.75 19.20
CA ARG A 54 -6.92 -16.82 20.60
C ARG A 54 -7.74 -17.83 21.39
N ALA A 55 -9.06 -17.83 21.24
CA ALA A 55 -9.95 -18.80 21.88
C ALA A 55 -9.68 -20.24 21.42
N ALA A 56 -9.25 -20.42 20.17
CA ALA A 56 -8.79 -21.69 19.63
C ALA A 56 -7.37 -22.09 20.09
N ALA A 57 -6.70 -21.27 20.92
CA ALA A 57 -5.29 -21.43 21.28
C ALA A 57 -4.37 -21.59 20.05
N PHE A 58 -4.67 -20.84 18.98
CA PHE A 58 -3.99 -20.86 17.70
C PHE A 58 -4.02 -22.21 16.95
N ASP A 59 -4.85 -23.16 17.39
CA ASP A 59 -5.10 -24.40 16.65
C ASP A 59 -6.12 -24.17 15.54
N MET A 60 -5.63 -24.23 14.30
CA MET A 60 -6.43 -24.03 13.08
C MET A 60 -7.57 -25.03 12.93
N GLN A 61 -7.49 -26.22 13.53
CA GLN A 61 -8.53 -27.26 13.43
C GLN A 61 -9.75 -26.96 14.32
N ARG A 62 -9.58 -26.11 15.33
CA ARG A 62 -10.65 -25.73 16.27
C ARG A 62 -11.49 -24.54 15.77
N LEU A 63 -11.07 -23.90 14.67
CA LEU A 63 -11.80 -22.80 14.06
C LEU A 63 -12.98 -23.31 13.23
N LEU A 64 -14.02 -22.48 13.14
CA LEU A 64 -15.08 -22.66 12.13
C LEU A 64 -14.48 -22.61 10.72
N PRO A 65 -15.04 -23.34 9.73
CA PRO A 65 -14.47 -23.42 8.38
C PRO A 65 -14.17 -22.05 7.75
N GLN A 66 -15.10 -21.10 7.82
CA GLN A 66 -14.92 -19.74 7.28
C GLN A 66 -13.78 -18.99 7.99
N SER A 67 -13.70 -19.08 9.31
CA SER A 67 -12.63 -18.46 10.10
C SER A 67 -11.27 -19.10 9.82
N ARG A 68 -11.24 -20.42 9.57
CA ARG A 68 -10.02 -21.14 9.17
C ARG A 68 -9.51 -20.63 7.83
N VAL A 69 -10.39 -20.41 6.84
CA VAL A 69 -10.02 -19.81 5.55
C VAL A 69 -9.40 -18.42 5.75
N LEU A 70 -10.05 -17.54 6.52
CA LEU A 70 -9.52 -16.21 6.79
C LEU A 70 -8.16 -16.27 7.49
N ALA A 71 -8.01 -17.12 8.50
CA ALA A 71 -6.75 -17.32 9.21
C ALA A 71 -5.65 -17.81 8.25
N LEU A 72 -5.95 -18.78 7.37
CA LEU A 72 -5.00 -19.24 6.34
C LEU A 72 -4.59 -18.11 5.40
N CYS A 73 -5.51 -17.25 4.98
CA CYS A 73 -5.21 -16.11 4.14
C CYS A 73 -4.28 -15.11 4.85
N ILE A 74 -4.54 -14.81 6.13
CA ILE A 74 -3.69 -13.95 6.95
C ILE A 74 -2.29 -14.56 7.08
N ILE A 75 -2.19 -15.85 7.45
CA ILE A 75 -0.92 -16.58 7.60
C ILE A 75 -0.13 -16.60 6.29
N ALA A 76 -0.80 -16.87 5.17
CA ALA A 76 -0.18 -16.82 3.85
C ALA A 76 0.41 -15.44 3.57
N PHE A 77 -0.36 -14.37 3.81
CA PHE A 77 0.09 -13.00 3.59
C PHE A 77 1.25 -12.62 4.51
N THR A 78 1.17 -12.92 5.81
CA THR A 78 2.19 -12.54 6.80
C THR A 78 3.42 -13.43 6.75
N SER A 79 3.38 -14.58 6.08
CA SER A 79 4.59 -15.36 5.79
C SER A 79 5.63 -14.54 5.02
N LEU A 80 5.23 -13.51 4.26
CA LEU A 80 6.13 -12.59 3.57
C LEU A 80 6.94 -11.68 4.49
N SER A 81 6.49 -11.45 5.73
CA SER A 81 7.22 -10.69 6.74
C SER A 81 7.64 -11.55 7.94
N SER A 82 7.33 -12.84 7.91
CA SER A 82 7.58 -13.77 9.02
C SER A 82 9.08 -14.00 9.23
N PHE A 83 9.52 -13.88 10.48
CA PHE A 83 10.87 -14.25 10.91
C PHE A 83 10.94 -15.62 11.62
N HIS A 84 9.90 -16.44 11.50
CA HIS A 84 9.88 -17.78 12.10
C HIS A 84 10.84 -18.72 11.36
N GLU A 85 11.46 -19.65 12.08
CA GLU A 85 12.44 -20.59 11.52
C GLU A 85 11.86 -21.46 10.38
N SER A 86 10.58 -21.82 10.47
CA SER A 86 9.87 -22.59 9.44
C SER A 86 9.73 -21.87 8.09
N VAL A 87 9.94 -20.54 8.06
CA VAL A 87 9.88 -19.72 6.85
C VAL A 87 11.26 -19.17 6.47
N LEU A 88 12.02 -18.66 7.43
CA LEU A 88 13.34 -18.07 7.15
C LEU A 88 14.39 -19.14 6.82
N GLY A 89 14.41 -20.25 7.55
CA GLY A 89 15.52 -21.20 7.60
C GLY A 89 16.89 -20.55 7.94
N PRO A 90 18.02 -21.23 7.68
CA PRO A 90 19.32 -20.82 8.24
C PRO A 90 20.10 -19.72 7.49
N ASP A 91 19.74 -19.34 6.26
CA ASP A 91 20.49 -18.36 5.46
C ASP A 91 19.61 -17.15 5.16
N ILE A 92 20.00 -15.99 5.69
CA ILE A 92 19.25 -14.73 5.52
C ILE A 92 19.25 -14.24 4.06
N ARG A 93 20.22 -14.64 3.24
CA ARG A 93 20.31 -14.24 1.83
C ARG A 93 19.21 -14.86 0.99
N GLU A 94 18.65 -15.99 1.43
CA GLU A 94 17.57 -16.70 0.77
C GLU A 94 16.20 -16.44 1.40
N CYS A 95 16.10 -15.56 2.40
CA CYS A 95 14.86 -15.40 3.16
C CYS A 95 13.69 -14.94 2.29
N GLY A 96 13.89 -14.01 1.34
CA GLY A 96 12.85 -13.54 0.42
C GLY A 96 12.30 -14.66 -0.47
N VAL A 97 13.20 -15.52 -0.98
CA VAL A 97 12.86 -16.70 -1.79
C VAL A 97 11.97 -17.67 -0.99
N ARG A 98 12.40 -17.98 0.24
CA ARG A 98 11.70 -18.94 1.11
C ARG A 98 10.37 -18.41 1.60
N ARG A 99 10.30 -17.13 1.98
CA ARG A 99 9.06 -16.42 2.32
C ARG A 99 8.06 -16.45 1.17
N ALA A 100 8.52 -16.15 -0.05
CA ALA A 100 7.66 -16.23 -1.22
C ALA A 100 7.18 -17.66 -1.52
N ALA A 101 8.04 -18.65 -1.35
CA ALA A 101 7.68 -20.05 -1.50
C ALA A 101 6.63 -20.50 -0.47
N ALA A 102 6.84 -20.16 0.81
CA ALA A 102 5.89 -20.41 1.88
C ALA A 102 4.54 -19.73 1.62
N CYS A 103 4.55 -18.45 1.22
CA CYS A 103 3.35 -17.70 0.84
C CYS A 103 2.58 -18.39 -0.28
N ARG A 104 3.26 -18.82 -1.36
CA ARG A 104 2.62 -19.55 -2.47
C ARG A 104 1.99 -20.87 -2.03
N ALA A 105 2.69 -21.65 -1.19
CA ALA A 105 2.17 -22.92 -0.68
C ALA A 105 0.94 -22.71 0.22
N LEU A 106 1.02 -21.76 1.15
CA LEU A 106 -0.07 -21.40 2.06
C LEU A 106 -1.27 -20.80 1.31
N ARG A 107 -1.02 -19.97 0.29
CA ARG A 107 -2.05 -19.44 -0.62
C ARG A 107 -2.79 -20.57 -1.34
N ALA A 108 -2.08 -21.55 -1.89
CA ALA A 108 -2.71 -22.69 -2.56
C ALA A 108 -3.64 -23.47 -1.61
N LYS A 109 -3.20 -23.67 -0.36
CA LYS A 109 -4.03 -24.26 0.70
C LYS A 109 -5.26 -23.39 1.03
N ALA A 110 -5.08 -22.08 1.17
CA ALA A 110 -6.17 -21.15 1.44
C ALA A 110 -7.23 -21.13 0.33
N ILE A 111 -6.81 -21.15 -0.95
CA ILE A 111 -7.71 -21.22 -2.11
C ILE A 111 -8.51 -22.54 -2.07
N LYS A 112 -7.85 -23.66 -1.79
CA LYS A 112 -8.53 -24.96 -1.68
C LYS A 112 -9.61 -24.94 -0.59
N ASP A 113 -9.26 -24.52 0.63
CA ASP A 113 -10.20 -24.42 1.74
C ASP A 113 -11.34 -23.41 1.44
N ALA A 114 -11.04 -22.31 0.75
CA ALA A 114 -12.02 -21.30 0.35
C ALA A 114 -13.07 -21.85 -0.62
N CYS A 115 -12.61 -22.64 -1.61
CA CYS A 115 -13.48 -23.32 -2.57
C CYS A 115 -14.36 -24.38 -1.90
N GLU A 116 -13.79 -25.22 -1.04
CA GLU A 116 -14.52 -26.26 -0.30
C GLU A 116 -15.55 -25.66 0.66
N THR A 117 -15.21 -24.54 1.30
CA THR A 117 -16.10 -23.83 2.23
C THR A 117 -17.18 -22.99 1.51
N GLY A 118 -16.95 -22.61 0.24
CA GLY A 118 -17.90 -21.82 -0.53
C GLY A 118 -17.99 -20.35 -0.10
N ILE A 119 -16.87 -19.72 0.30
CA ILE A 119 -16.86 -18.36 0.88
C ILE A 119 -17.42 -17.28 -0.07
N VAL A 120 -17.51 -17.54 -1.37
CA VAL A 120 -18.02 -16.59 -2.37
C VAL A 120 -19.55 -16.48 -2.35
N PHE A 121 -20.26 -17.43 -1.74
CA PHE A 121 -21.72 -17.50 -1.81
C PHE A 121 -22.43 -16.83 -0.65
N GLU A 122 -21.82 -16.77 0.53
CA GLU A 122 -22.43 -16.20 1.73
C GLU A 122 -21.72 -14.91 2.16
N ALA A 123 -22.47 -13.80 2.19
CA ALA A 123 -21.97 -12.50 2.63
C ALA A 123 -21.90 -12.44 4.16
N THR A 124 -20.71 -12.74 4.69
CA THR A 124 -20.30 -12.52 6.08
C THR A 124 -19.03 -11.66 6.10
N GLU A 125 -18.75 -10.97 7.20
CA GLU A 125 -17.53 -10.17 7.36
C GLU A 125 -16.26 -11.02 7.20
N VAL A 126 -16.29 -12.27 7.69
CA VAL A 126 -15.19 -13.23 7.57
C VAL A 126 -14.97 -13.64 6.12
N ASN A 127 -16.04 -13.96 5.38
CA ASN A 127 -15.95 -14.36 3.98
C ASN A 127 -15.53 -13.20 3.07
N ALA A 128 -16.08 -12.00 3.31
CA ALA A 128 -15.67 -10.78 2.61
C ALA A 128 -14.17 -10.53 2.82
N PHE A 129 -13.70 -10.60 4.06
CA PHE A 129 -12.30 -10.34 4.35
C PHE A 129 -11.36 -11.44 3.82
N SER A 130 -11.83 -12.68 3.77
CA SER A 130 -11.13 -13.78 3.11
C SER A 130 -10.97 -13.51 1.61
N CYS A 131 -12.04 -13.10 0.92
CA CYS A 131 -12.00 -12.74 -0.49
C CYS A 131 -11.06 -11.54 -0.74
N TYR A 132 -11.03 -10.56 0.16
CA TYR A 132 -10.09 -9.44 0.09
C TYR A 132 -8.62 -9.91 0.10
N PHE A 133 -8.24 -10.79 1.04
CA PHE A 133 -6.88 -11.30 1.09
C PHE A 133 -6.53 -12.22 -0.07
N LEU A 134 -7.45 -13.09 -0.50
CA LEU A 134 -7.23 -13.93 -1.67
C LEU A 134 -7.00 -13.09 -2.92
N ASP A 135 -7.75 -12.00 -3.10
CA ASP A 135 -7.47 -11.05 -4.18
C ASP A 135 -6.06 -10.44 -4.04
N HIS A 136 -5.65 -10.05 -2.83
CA HIS A 136 -4.30 -9.53 -2.59
C HIS A 136 -3.20 -10.55 -2.92
N LEU A 137 -3.37 -11.79 -2.47
CA LEU A 137 -2.45 -12.90 -2.69
C LEU A 137 -2.39 -13.31 -4.17
N ASP A 138 -3.51 -13.17 -4.90
CA ASP A 138 -3.57 -13.43 -6.34
C ASP A 138 -2.76 -12.43 -7.16
N HIS A 139 -2.65 -11.18 -6.69
CA HIS A 139 -1.85 -10.14 -7.35
C HIS A 139 -0.39 -10.07 -6.86
N GLN A 140 0.04 -10.97 -5.97
CA GLN A 140 1.44 -11.09 -5.59
C GLN A 140 2.18 -11.99 -6.60
N GLY A 141 2.96 -11.36 -7.50
CA GLY A 141 3.83 -12.03 -8.46
C GLY A 141 3.57 -11.67 -9.93
N ASP A 142 4.26 -12.38 -10.83
CA ASP A 142 4.25 -12.14 -12.29
C ASP A 142 2.95 -12.61 -12.96
N ALA A 143 2.23 -13.54 -12.34
CA ALA A 143 1.00 -14.13 -12.88
C ALA A 143 -0.22 -13.23 -12.60
N ARG A 144 -0.25 -12.04 -13.20
CA ARG A 144 -1.42 -11.16 -13.15
C ARG A 144 -2.48 -11.68 -14.10
N GLY A 145 -3.46 -12.37 -13.53
CA GLY A 145 -4.64 -12.77 -14.29
C GLY A 145 -5.46 -11.55 -14.72
N PRO A 146 -6.13 -11.60 -15.89
CA PRO A 146 -7.02 -10.51 -16.34
C PRO A 146 -8.28 -10.39 -15.47
N THR A 147 -8.53 -11.33 -14.56
CA THR A 147 -9.76 -11.43 -13.77
C THR A 147 -9.49 -11.30 -12.28
N ARG A 148 -10.29 -10.47 -11.59
CA ARG A 148 -10.27 -10.30 -10.13
C ARG A 148 -11.47 -10.99 -9.48
N LEU A 149 -11.53 -12.32 -9.56
CA LEU A 149 -12.70 -13.09 -9.09
C LEU A 149 -12.97 -12.87 -7.59
N TRP A 150 -11.92 -12.96 -6.77
CA TRP A 150 -12.02 -12.72 -5.33
C TRP A 150 -12.34 -11.26 -5.01
N GLY A 151 -11.74 -10.30 -5.72
CA GLY A 151 -12.10 -8.89 -5.59
C GLY A 151 -13.57 -8.62 -5.92
N ALA A 152 -14.12 -9.26 -6.96
CA ALA A 152 -15.52 -9.11 -7.34
C ALA A 152 -16.46 -9.71 -6.28
N ALA A 153 -16.14 -10.91 -5.76
CA ALA A 153 -16.87 -11.52 -4.66
C ALA A 153 -16.80 -10.65 -3.38
N TYR A 154 -15.62 -10.11 -3.07
CA TYR A 154 -15.41 -9.20 -1.95
C TYR A 154 -16.33 -7.98 -2.03
N ILE A 155 -16.30 -7.23 -3.14
CA ILE A 155 -17.15 -6.04 -3.30
C ILE A 155 -18.63 -6.40 -3.28
N SER A 156 -19.02 -7.55 -3.85
CA SER A 156 -20.39 -8.06 -3.76
C SER A 156 -20.81 -8.28 -2.31
N HIS A 157 -19.98 -8.93 -1.49
CA HIS A 157 -20.24 -9.12 -0.06
C HIS A 157 -20.33 -7.80 0.68
N VAL A 158 -19.41 -6.87 0.42
CA VAL A 158 -19.41 -5.54 1.04
C VAL A 158 -20.70 -4.78 0.74
N ARG A 159 -21.23 -4.83 -0.49
CA ARG A 159 -22.52 -4.20 -0.85
C ARG A 159 -23.66 -4.74 0.01
N VAL A 160 -23.75 -6.06 0.19
CA VAL A 160 -24.78 -6.70 1.02
C VAL A 160 -24.60 -6.33 2.49
N LEU A 161 -23.36 -6.37 3.00
CA LEU A 161 -23.06 -6.08 4.40
C LEU A 161 -23.23 -4.59 4.74
N ALA A 162 -22.91 -3.68 3.82
CA ALA A 162 -23.04 -2.24 4.02
C ALA A 162 -24.48 -1.84 4.36
N LEU A 163 -25.46 -2.45 3.70
CA LEU A 163 -26.89 -2.25 4.01
C LEU A 163 -27.23 -2.65 5.45
N ARG A 164 -26.65 -3.75 5.94
CA ARG A 164 -26.84 -4.22 7.33
C ARG A 164 -26.13 -3.31 8.33
N TRP A 165 -24.89 -2.89 8.03
CA TRP A 165 -24.14 -2.01 8.92
C TRP A 165 -24.84 -0.67 9.11
N ARG A 166 -25.38 -0.09 8.03
CA ARG A 166 -26.13 1.18 8.04
C ARG A 166 -27.39 1.13 8.91
N GLN A 167 -28.01 -0.04 9.07
CA GLN A 167 -29.14 -0.24 9.99
C GLN A 167 -28.70 -0.40 11.45
N GLY A 168 -27.41 -0.68 11.69
CA GLY A 168 -26.83 -0.91 13.01
C GLY A 168 -25.77 0.12 13.39
N LYS A 169 -24.65 -0.36 13.93
CA LYS A 169 -23.53 0.46 14.43
C LYS A 169 -22.54 0.79 13.29
N TYR A 170 -22.92 1.72 12.42
CA TYR A 170 -22.01 2.31 11.43
C TYR A 170 -21.71 3.76 11.77
N THR A 171 -20.44 4.07 12.00
CA THR A 171 -19.98 5.35 12.56
C THR A 171 -19.25 6.20 11.53
N ALA A 172 -19.09 7.50 11.81
CA ALA A 172 -18.24 8.37 10.99
C ALA A 172 -16.78 7.86 10.90
N SER A 173 -16.27 7.20 11.95
CA SER A 173 -14.94 6.57 11.92
C SER A 173 -14.89 5.40 10.91
N ASP A 174 -15.98 4.64 10.77
CA ASP A 174 -16.06 3.61 9.74
C ASP A 174 -16.03 4.22 8.34
N GLU A 175 -16.75 5.33 8.10
CA GLU A 175 -16.75 6.04 6.82
C GLU A 175 -15.35 6.48 6.40
N VAL A 176 -14.56 7.05 7.33
CA VAL A 176 -13.18 7.48 7.05
C VAL A 176 -12.28 6.30 6.69
N ARG A 177 -12.37 5.18 7.43
CA ARG A 177 -11.56 3.99 7.13
C ARG A 177 -11.94 3.38 5.79
N TRP A 178 -13.24 3.28 5.50
CA TRP A 178 -13.72 2.84 4.20
C TRP A 178 -13.24 3.77 3.09
N MET A 179 -13.24 5.08 3.29
CA MET A 179 -12.75 6.01 2.29
C MET A 179 -11.28 5.79 1.94
N GLY A 180 -10.40 5.70 2.95
CA GLY A 180 -8.98 5.44 2.72
C GLY A 180 -8.76 4.12 1.99
N PHE A 181 -9.54 3.09 2.34
CA PHE A 181 -9.53 1.80 1.65
C PHE A 181 -9.97 1.90 0.18
N LEU A 182 -11.12 2.53 -0.09
CA LEU A 182 -11.66 2.67 -1.44
C LEU A 182 -10.73 3.49 -2.35
N MET A 183 -10.08 4.52 -1.80
CA MET A 183 -9.02 5.25 -2.49
C MET A 183 -7.87 4.31 -2.85
N SER A 184 -7.32 3.59 -1.86
CA SER A 184 -6.20 2.67 -2.06
C SER A 184 -6.49 1.62 -3.14
N GLU A 185 -7.65 0.98 -3.12
CA GLU A 185 -8.06 -0.01 -4.14
C GLU A 185 -8.25 0.61 -5.53
N SER A 186 -8.80 1.83 -5.61
CA SER A 186 -8.98 2.53 -6.88
C SER A 186 -7.64 2.92 -7.50
N LEU A 187 -6.71 3.43 -6.67
CA LEU A 187 -5.35 3.75 -7.07
C LEU A 187 -4.60 2.50 -7.50
N PHE A 188 -4.71 1.40 -6.74
CA PHE A 188 -4.11 0.12 -7.08
C PHE A 188 -4.59 -0.37 -8.46
N SER A 189 -5.89 -0.29 -8.72
CA SER A 189 -6.47 -0.69 -9.99
C SER A 189 -5.93 0.14 -11.17
N THR A 190 -5.76 1.44 -10.94
CA THR A 190 -5.28 2.40 -11.93
C THR A 190 -3.78 2.24 -12.21
N THR A 191 -2.95 2.18 -11.18
CA THR A 191 -1.50 2.01 -11.29
C THR A 191 -1.11 0.75 -12.04
N TRP A 192 -1.82 -0.34 -11.79
CA TRP A 192 -1.49 -1.64 -12.36
C TRP A 192 -2.36 -2.05 -13.54
N ARG A 193 -3.28 -1.17 -13.99
CA ARG A 193 -4.22 -1.42 -15.09
C ARG A 193 -5.02 -2.71 -14.93
N ILE A 194 -5.34 -3.08 -13.70
CA ILE A 194 -6.21 -4.22 -13.41
C ILE A 194 -7.67 -3.75 -13.34
N PRO A 195 -8.66 -4.65 -13.46
CA PRO A 195 -10.07 -4.28 -13.40
C PRO A 195 -10.43 -3.41 -12.18
N MET A 196 -11.00 -2.24 -12.46
CA MET A 196 -11.59 -1.35 -11.45
C MET A 196 -12.94 -1.93 -11.00
N LEU A 197 -12.99 -2.45 -9.77
CA LEU A 197 -14.19 -3.10 -9.23
C LEU A 197 -15.08 -2.16 -8.40
N ILE A 198 -14.49 -1.08 -7.89
CA ILE A 198 -15.18 -0.10 -7.06
C ILE A 198 -15.87 0.91 -7.97
N THR A 199 -17.17 1.08 -7.76
CA THR A 199 -17.98 2.06 -8.48
C THR A 199 -18.19 3.33 -7.64
N LEU A 200 -18.65 4.42 -8.26
CA LEU A 200 -19.09 5.60 -7.52
C LEU A 200 -20.25 5.26 -6.57
N HIS A 201 -21.13 4.32 -6.95
CA HIS A 201 -22.23 3.88 -6.10
C HIS A 201 -21.71 3.23 -4.80
N ASP A 202 -20.68 2.39 -4.90
CA ASP A 202 -20.06 1.75 -3.73
C ASP A 202 -19.46 2.78 -2.76
N GLN A 203 -18.80 3.79 -3.33
CA GLN A 203 -18.25 4.90 -2.56
C GLN A 203 -19.36 5.67 -1.84
N LEU A 204 -20.40 6.10 -2.55
CA LEU A 204 -21.53 6.81 -1.93
C LEU A 204 -22.25 5.97 -0.87
N LEU A 205 -22.40 4.65 -1.10
CA LEU A 205 -23.00 3.72 -0.15
C LEU A 205 -22.21 3.65 1.16
N LEU A 206 -20.89 3.55 1.08
CA LEU A 206 -20.01 3.36 2.23
C LEU A 206 -19.64 4.66 2.92
N THR A 207 -19.47 5.75 2.18
CA THR A 207 -18.88 6.98 2.75
C THR A 207 -19.81 8.18 2.69
N GLY A 208 -20.91 8.09 1.96
CA GLY A 208 -21.76 9.26 1.67
C GLY A 208 -21.13 10.20 0.64
N PRO A 209 -21.86 11.27 0.26
CA PRO A 209 -21.36 12.31 -0.62
C PRO A 209 -20.34 13.21 0.09
N GLU A 210 -19.47 13.85 -0.68
CA GLU A 210 -18.48 14.80 -0.20
C GLU A 210 -18.57 16.12 -0.98
N SER A 211 -18.04 17.20 -0.38
CA SER A 211 -17.93 18.51 -1.03
C SER A 211 -16.99 18.47 -2.24
N SER A 212 -16.99 19.50 -3.09
CA SER A 212 -16.05 19.58 -4.20
C SER A 212 -14.59 19.74 -3.71
N LEU A 213 -13.64 19.54 -4.63
CA LEU A 213 -12.22 19.67 -4.33
C LEU A 213 -11.85 21.15 -4.06
N GLU A 214 -12.52 22.08 -4.73
CA GLU A 214 -12.37 23.53 -4.54
C GLU A 214 -12.85 23.94 -3.15
N SER A 215 -14.04 23.46 -2.73
CA SER A 215 -14.55 23.72 -1.38
C SER A 215 -13.65 23.12 -0.30
N LEU A 216 -12.99 21.99 -0.58
CA LEU A 216 -11.99 21.42 0.33
C LEU A 216 -10.78 22.36 0.46
N LEU A 217 -10.23 22.83 -0.66
CA LEU A 217 -9.11 23.78 -0.64
C LEU A 217 -9.48 25.06 0.14
N GLU A 218 -10.61 25.68 -0.19
CA GLU A 218 -11.12 26.87 0.50
C GLU A 218 -11.29 26.62 2.01
N SER A 219 -11.77 25.43 2.40
CA SER A 219 -11.89 25.07 3.82
C SER A 219 -10.54 24.93 4.51
N ILE A 220 -9.48 24.50 3.82
CA ILE A 220 -8.14 24.37 4.40
C ILE A 220 -7.50 25.75 4.54
N GLU A 221 -7.65 26.61 3.53
CA GLU A 221 -7.10 27.97 3.51
C GLU A 221 -7.78 28.92 4.51
N SER A 222 -9.10 28.84 4.63
CA SER A 222 -9.87 29.70 5.56
C SER A 222 -9.61 29.36 7.04
N LYS A 223 -9.24 28.12 7.35
CA LYS A 223 -8.95 27.67 8.71
C LYS A 223 -7.52 28.04 9.10
N LYS A 224 -7.37 29.25 9.64
CA LYS A 224 -6.15 29.74 10.29
C LYS A 224 -5.77 28.99 11.58
N GLN A 225 -6.63 28.11 12.08
CA GLN A 225 -6.37 27.38 13.32
C GLN A 225 -5.12 26.51 13.18
N PRO A 226 -4.07 26.72 13.99
CA PRO A 226 -2.96 25.79 14.11
C PRO A 226 -3.50 24.57 14.85
N GLY A 227 -3.64 23.44 14.16
CA GLY A 227 -4.16 22.23 14.77
C GLY A 227 -4.35 21.10 13.77
N LEU A 228 -4.23 19.87 14.28
CA LEU A 228 -4.41 18.64 13.52
C LEU A 228 -5.87 18.42 13.10
N GLN A 229 -6.81 19.17 13.67
CA GLN A 229 -8.22 19.08 13.29
C GLN A 229 -8.47 19.40 11.81
N VAL A 230 -7.70 20.32 11.21
CA VAL A 230 -7.76 20.59 9.77
C VAL A 230 -7.30 19.37 8.97
N LEU A 231 -6.22 18.73 9.40
CA LEU A 231 -5.73 17.49 8.78
C LEU A 231 -6.78 16.39 8.85
N TRP A 232 -7.31 16.09 10.04
CA TRP A 232 -8.29 15.02 10.27
C TRP A 232 -9.59 15.23 9.50
N SER A 233 -10.13 16.45 9.52
CA SER A 233 -11.35 16.78 8.78
C SER A 233 -11.16 16.76 7.26
N SER A 234 -9.92 16.87 6.77
CA SER A 234 -9.62 16.85 5.34
C SER A 234 -9.36 15.45 4.78
N MET A 235 -9.02 14.46 5.61
CA MET A 235 -8.68 13.11 5.14
C MET A 235 -9.84 12.44 4.39
N LYS A 236 -11.07 12.59 4.88
CA LYS A 236 -12.25 11.99 4.23
C LYS A 236 -12.49 12.57 2.82
N PRO A 237 -12.67 13.89 2.62
CA PRO A 237 -12.89 14.45 1.29
C PRO A 237 -11.66 14.28 0.38
N TYR A 238 -10.43 14.34 0.92
CA TYR A 238 -9.22 14.03 0.16
C TYR A 238 -9.26 12.62 -0.43
N CYS A 239 -9.48 11.60 0.42
CA CYS A 239 -9.55 10.21 -0.03
C CYS A 239 -10.72 9.98 -1.00
N PHE A 240 -11.85 10.69 -0.81
CA PHE A 240 -12.98 10.64 -1.72
C PHE A 240 -12.59 11.06 -3.13
N HIS A 241 -11.96 12.22 -3.25
CA HIS A 241 -11.54 12.76 -4.54
C HIS A 241 -10.38 11.96 -5.15
N GLY A 242 -9.47 11.44 -4.34
CA GLY A 242 -8.44 10.50 -4.81
C GLY A 242 -9.04 9.27 -5.49
N ALA A 243 -10.09 8.66 -4.90
CA ALA A 243 -10.80 7.54 -5.51
C ALA A 243 -11.55 7.93 -6.79
N CYS A 244 -12.18 9.11 -6.81
CA CYS A 244 -12.86 9.64 -8.00
C CYS A 244 -11.90 9.88 -9.16
N LEU A 245 -10.76 10.52 -8.90
CA LEU A 245 -9.74 10.77 -9.91
C LEU A 245 -9.12 9.48 -10.42
N ALA A 246 -8.85 8.51 -9.55
CA ALA A 246 -8.37 7.19 -9.98
C ALA A 246 -9.33 6.52 -10.98
N ARG A 247 -10.64 6.54 -10.68
CA ARG A 247 -11.65 6.01 -11.62
C ARG A 247 -11.75 6.81 -12.91
N GLN A 248 -11.71 8.14 -12.83
CA GLN A 248 -11.74 9.00 -14.02
C GLN A 248 -10.54 8.72 -14.92
N LEU A 249 -9.35 8.55 -14.35
CA LEU A 249 -8.15 8.18 -15.09
C LEU A 249 -8.29 6.81 -15.73
N TYR A 250 -8.86 5.83 -15.02
CA TYR A 250 -9.06 4.48 -15.53
C TYR A 250 -10.11 4.39 -16.65
N LEU A 251 -11.20 5.17 -16.58
CA LEU A 251 -12.37 5.02 -17.47
C LEU A 251 -12.49 6.11 -18.56
N GLU A 252 -12.07 7.34 -18.27
CA GLU A 252 -12.58 8.54 -18.97
C GLU A 252 -11.50 9.42 -19.60
N ILE A 253 -10.22 9.06 -19.54
CA ILE A 253 -9.11 9.91 -20.00
C ILE A 253 -8.96 9.94 -21.53
N ASN A 254 -10.06 10.14 -22.25
CA ASN A 254 -10.14 10.16 -23.70
C ASN A 254 -10.32 11.59 -24.23
N GLY A 255 -9.40 12.03 -25.08
CA GLY A 255 -9.44 13.35 -25.72
C GLY A 255 -8.94 14.48 -24.82
N GLU A 256 -8.67 15.63 -25.43
CA GLU A 256 -7.91 16.68 -24.76
C GLU A 256 -8.68 17.38 -23.62
N ALA A 257 -10.00 17.53 -23.74
CA ALA A 257 -10.81 18.14 -22.68
C ALA A 257 -10.76 17.32 -21.38
N ALA A 258 -10.75 15.99 -21.48
CA ALA A 258 -10.62 15.10 -20.33
C ALA A 258 -9.24 15.23 -19.67
N VAL A 259 -8.18 15.32 -20.49
CA VAL A 259 -6.79 15.52 -20.04
C VAL A 259 -6.62 16.85 -19.31
N ILE A 260 -7.14 17.96 -19.88
CA ILE A 260 -7.10 19.28 -19.23
C ILE A 260 -7.83 19.24 -17.89
N LYS A 261 -9.05 18.71 -17.86
CA LYS A 261 -9.85 18.59 -16.63
C LYS A 261 -9.10 17.77 -15.56
N PHE A 262 -8.50 16.65 -15.94
CA PHE A 262 -7.75 15.81 -15.03
C PHE A 262 -6.51 16.51 -14.49
N LEU A 263 -5.73 17.17 -15.36
CA LEU A 263 -4.55 17.94 -14.96
C LEU A 263 -4.90 19.09 -14.01
N SER A 264 -6.00 19.81 -14.26
CA SER A 264 -6.49 20.85 -13.35
C SER A 264 -6.85 20.29 -11.98
N ALA A 265 -7.57 19.15 -11.94
CA ALA A 265 -7.92 18.50 -10.68
C ALA A 265 -6.69 17.96 -9.92
N LEU A 266 -5.69 17.44 -10.66
CA LEU A 266 -4.45 16.93 -10.09
C LEU A 266 -3.58 18.06 -9.51
N ASN A 267 -3.52 19.22 -10.17
CA ASN A 267 -2.89 20.42 -9.63
C ASN A 267 -3.58 20.89 -8.35
N LEU A 268 -4.91 20.91 -8.33
CA LEU A 268 -5.68 21.28 -7.15
C LEU A 268 -5.44 20.30 -5.99
N LEU A 269 -5.39 19.00 -6.27
CA LEU A 269 -5.05 17.97 -5.30
C LEU A 269 -3.63 18.16 -4.76
N HIS A 270 -2.67 18.50 -5.61
CA HIS A 270 -1.30 18.80 -5.20
C HIS A 270 -1.27 19.99 -4.22
N SER A 271 -1.95 21.09 -4.51
CA SER A 271 -2.05 22.25 -3.59
C SER A 271 -2.63 21.85 -2.23
N ILE A 272 -3.67 21.03 -2.20
CA ILE A 272 -4.24 20.48 -0.97
C ILE A 272 -3.21 19.65 -0.20
N VAL A 273 -2.51 18.75 -0.89
CA VAL A 273 -1.46 17.90 -0.29
C VAL A 273 -0.34 18.76 0.29
N SER A 274 0.16 19.77 -0.44
CA SER A 274 1.20 20.67 0.06
C SER A 274 0.78 21.40 1.34
N LEU A 275 -0.46 21.94 1.39
CA LEU A 275 -0.97 22.62 2.57
C LEU A 275 -1.13 21.68 3.76
N LEU A 276 -1.64 20.47 3.54
CA LEU A 276 -1.80 19.48 4.60
C LEU A 276 -0.45 18.95 5.09
N LEU A 277 0.52 18.74 4.20
CA LEU A 277 1.88 18.31 4.56
C LEU A 277 2.61 19.39 5.35
N ALA A 278 2.41 20.68 5.06
CA ALA A 278 2.94 21.74 5.92
C ALA A 278 2.39 21.66 7.36
N ARG A 279 1.14 21.18 7.56
CA ARG A 279 0.59 20.93 8.90
C ARG A 279 1.18 19.67 9.53
N VAL A 280 1.41 18.62 8.74
CA VAL A 280 2.10 17.39 9.17
C VAL A 280 3.50 17.73 9.67
N ASP A 281 4.28 18.45 8.86
CA ASP A 281 5.65 18.86 9.17
C ASP A 281 5.71 19.77 10.40
N SER A 282 4.75 20.69 10.56
CA SER A 282 4.64 21.53 11.76
C SER A 282 4.29 20.77 13.03
N ALA A 283 3.65 19.60 12.91
CA ALA A 283 3.23 18.79 14.06
C ALA A 283 4.26 17.73 14.47
N ILE A 284 5.14 17.34 13.54
CA ILE A 284 6.25 16.44 13.82
C ILE A 284 7.41 17.29 14.36
N ASP A 285 7.74 17.16 15.64
CA ASP A 285 8.89 17.87 16.24
C ASP A 285 10.19 17.49 15.50
N HIS A 286 10.92 18.49 15.02
CA HIS A 286 12.18 18.29 14.30
C HIS A 286 13.30 17.72 15.19
N ASN A 287 13.16 17.79 16.52
CA ASN A 287 14.20 17.38 17.47
C ASN A 287 14.16 15.90 17.86
N THR A 288 13.05 15.19 17.63
CA THR A 288 12.94 13.76 17.93
C THR A 288 13.14 12.94 16.65
N ARG A 289 14.40 12.78 16.24
CA ARG A 289 14.83 11.73 15.28
C ARG A 289 14.71 10.31 15.87
N THR A 290 13.94 10.11 16.94
CA THR A 290 13.72 8.79 17.51
C THR A 290 12.93 7.95 16.50
N PRO A 291 13.43 6.76 16.12
CA PRO A 291 12.68 5.84 15.29
C PRO A 291 11.33 5.55 15.96
N ILE A 292 10.23 5.73 15.23
CA ILE A 292 8.88 5.41 15.73
C ILE A 292 8.89 3.96 16.19
N ARG A 293 8.54 3.71 17.46
CA ARG A 293 8.23 2.36 17.94
C ARG A 293 6.79 2.05 17.60
N TYR A 294 6.55 0.85 17.05
CA TYR A 294 5.26 0.42 16.51
C TYR A 294 4.09 0.46 17.52
N ASP A 295 4.37 0.26 18.80
CA ASP A 295 3.33 0.24 19.84
C ASP A 295 2.87 1.64 20.27
N ASP A 296 3.42 2.67 19.61
CA ASP A 296 3.08 4.04 19.91
C ASP A 296 1.81 4.42 19.16
N HIS A 297 0.69 4.35 19.87
CA HIS A 297 -0.56 5.04 19.52
C HIS A 297 -0.42 6.57 19.63
N SER A 298 0.79 7.11 19.48
CA SER A 298 1.04 8.53 19.52
C SER A 298 0.37 9.24 18.37
N VAL A 299 0.05 10.50 18.69
CA VAL A 299 -0.38 11.49 17.70
C VAL A 299 0.65 11.60 16.58
N GLU A 300 1.95 11.51 16.88
CA GLU A 300 3.02 11.59 15.88
C GLU A 300 2.93 10.46 14.84
N SER A 301 2.77 9.21 15.29
CA SER A 301 2.60 8.05 14.39
C SER A 301 1.38 8.20 13.48
N ALA A 302 0.26 8.67 14.04
CA ALA A 302 -0.97 8.94 13.28
C ALA A 302 -0.77 10.07 12.24
N VAL A 303 -0.08 11.15 12.62
CA VAL A 303 0.24 12.29 11.73
C VAL A 303 1.14 11.85 10.57
N ARG A 304 2.20 11.11 10.86
CA ARG A 304 3.11 10.55 9.84
C ARG A 304 2.40 9.59 8.89
N THR A 305 1.54 8.72 9.42
CA THR A 305 0.71 7.81 8.62
C THR A 305 -0.20 8.58 7.67
N CYS A 306 -0.79 9.69 8.13
CA CYS A 306 -1.61 10.54 7.28
C CYS A 306 -0.78 11.29 6.23
N GLY A 307 0.40 11.81 6.59
CA GLY A 307 1.34 12.40 5.64
C GLY A 307 1.72 11.41 4.53
N TYR A 308 2.06 10.18 4.90
CA TYR A 308 2.31 9.10 3.94
C TYR A 308 1.09 8.83 3.06
N GLY A 309 -0.12 8.72 3.64
CA GLY A 309 -1.35 8.50 2.89
C GLY A 309 -1.68 9.61 1.88
N LEU A 310 -1.42 10.87 2.23
CA LEU A 310 -1.58 12.04 1.34
C LEU A 310 -0.60 11.99 0.17
N ILE A 311 0.67 11.67 0.43
CA ILE A 311 1.66 11.58 -0.64
C ILE A 311 1.34 10.39 -1.54
N VAL A 312 1.13 9.20 -0.96
CA VAL A 312 0.83 7.97 -1.71
C VAL A 312 -0.42 8.15 -2.58
N GLY A 313 -1.46 8.80 -2.05
CA GLY A 313 -2.67 9.11 -2.80
C GLY A 313 -2.39 9.94 -4.06
N PHE A 314 -1.56 10.98 -3.91
CA PHE A 314 -1.17 11.86 -5.01
C PHE A 314 -0.26 11.17 -6.03
N VAL A 315 0.87 10.60 -5.59
CA VAL A 315 1.87 9.99 -6.48
C VAL A 315 1.33 8.78 -7.24
N SER A 316 0.33 8.09 -6.67
CA SER A 316 -0.37 6.98 -7.35
C SER A 316 -1.37 7.43 -8.42
N LEU A 317 -1.65 8.73 -8.56
CA LEU A 317 -2.39 9.30 -9.68
C LEU A 317 -1.46 9.85 -10.76
N VAL A 318 -0.38 10.52 -10.32
CA VAL A 318 0.55 11.24 -11.21
C VAL A 318 1.24 10.30 -12.19
N LEU A 319 1.89 9.24 -11.70
CA LEU A 319 2.66 8.36 -12.56
C LEU A 319 1.77 7.58 -13.55
N PRO A 320 0.63 6.99 -13.14
CA PRO A 320 -0.28 6.34 -14.09
C PRO A 320 -0.83 7.31 -15.13
N PHE A 321 -1.08 8.57 -14.76
CA PHE A 321 -1.50 9.59 -15.72
C PHE A 321 -0.42 9.90 -16.75
N TYR A 322 0.83 10.10 -16.32
CA TYR A 322 1.96 10.24 -17.24
C TYR A 322 2.06 9.05 -18.22
N ARG A 323 1.97 7.82 -17.72
CA ARG A 323 2.01 6.60 -18.54
C ARG A 323 0.86 6.50 -19.53
N GLU A 324 -0.33 6.93 -19.11
CA GLU A 324 -1.50 6.92 -19.98
C GLU A 324 -1.37 7.95 -21.11
N LEU A 325 -0.84 9.14 -20.83
CA LEU A 325 -0.52 10.12 -21.87
C LEU A 325 0.58 9.63 -22.80
N GLU A 326 1.60 8.93 -22.28
CA GLU A 326 2.68 8.34 -23.07
C GLU A 326 2.14 7.34 -24.10
N LEU A 327 1.22 6.46 -23.72
CA LEU A 327 0.59 5.52 -24.66
C LEU A 327 -0.24 6.23 -25.74
N ARG A 328 -0.88 7.34 -25.39
CA ARG A 328 -1.77 8.10 -26.28
C ARG A 328 -1.07 9.16 -27.13
N CYS A 329 0.20 9.45 -26.85
CA CYS A 329 0.94 10.54 -27.52
C CYS A 329 1.01 10.38 -29.05
N ASP A 330 0.95 9.15 -29.54
CA ASP A 330 1.02 8.85 -30.97
C ASP A 330 -0.36 8.63 -31.61
N GLU A 331 -1.44 8.70 -30.85
CA GLU A 331 -2.81 8.53 -31.33
C GLU A 331 -3.40 9.87 -31.83
N GLY A 332 -4.15 9.82 -32.94
CA GLY A 332 -4.95 10.93 -33.44
C GLY A 332 -4.28 11.86 -34.48
N GLU A 333 -5.00 12.92 -34.85
CA GLU A 333 -4.58 13.91 -35.85
C GLU A 333 -3.29 14.66 -35.43
N PRO A 334 -2.46 15.16 -36.38
CA PRO A 334 -1.20 15.83 -36.08
C PRO A 334 -1.31 16.94 -35.02
N HIS A 335 -2.36 17.76 -35.06
CA HIS A 335 -2.58 18.82 -34.08
C HIS A 335 -2.87 18.27 -32.67
N SER A 336 -3.67 17.21 -32.59
CA SER A 336 -3.97 16.52 -31.32
C SER A 336 -2.72 15.88 -30.73
N ARG A 337 -1.86 15.30 -31.56
CA ARG A 337 -0.59 14.69 -31.13
C ARG A 337 0.37 15.72 -30.52
N GLU A 338 0.51 16.88 -31.15
CA GLU A 338 1.37 17.94 -30.60
C GLU A 338 0.87 18.43 -29.23
N ARG A 339 -0.44 18.60 -29.08
CA ARG A 339 -1.03 18.97 -27.79
C ARG A 339 -0.87 17.86 -26.74
N MET A 340 -1.02 16.60 -27.13
CA MET A 340 -0.82 15.47 -26.23
C MET A 340 0.63 15.38 -25.72
N ARG A 341 1.60 15.69 -26.58
CA ARG A 341 3.02 15.79 -26.19
C ARG A 341 3.25 16.88 -25.15
N LEU A 342 2.62 18.05 -25.31
CA LEU A 342 2.69 19.12 -24.29
C LEU A 342 2.13 18.65 -22.95
N PHE A 343 0.97 17.99 -22.94
CA PHE A 343 0.40 17.44 -21.69
C PHE A 343 1.28 16.36 -21.08
N ARG A 344 1.89 15.49 -21.89
CA ARG A 344 2.85 14.49 -21.41
C ARG A 344 4.05 15.16 -20.74
N THR A 345 4.59 16.24 -21.32
CA THR A 345 5.69 17.01 -20.70
C THR A 345 5.28 17.56 -19.34
N GLN A 346 4.09 18.17 -19.23
CA GLN A 346 3.56 18.69 -17.96
C GLN A 346 3.34 17.56 -16.93
N ALA A 347 2.79 16.42 -17.35
CA ALA A 347 2.63 15.25 -16.48
C ALA A 347 3.98 14.67 -16.03
N ARG A 348 5.00 14.70 -16.89
CA ARG A 348 6.37 14.29 -16.56
C ARG A 348 6.98 15.21 -15.50
N GLU A 349 6.84 16.52 -15.64
CA GLU A 349 7.30 17.49 -14.63
C GLU A 349 6.62 17.24 -13.28
N MET A 350 5.31 17.00 -13.30
CA MET A 350 4.57 16.63 -12.09
C MET A 350 5.02 15.28 -11.51
N ALA A 351 5.38 14.31 -12.35
CA ALA A 351 5.95 13.04 -11.89
C ALA A 351 7.32 13.24 -11.23
N VAL A 352 8.16 14.16 -11.71
CA VAL A 352 9.41 14.51 -11.02
C VAL A 352 9.13 15.11 -9.64
N ILE A 353 8.14 15.99 -9.50
CA ILE A 353 7.68 16.48 -8.19
C ILE A 353 7.19 15.32 -7.32
N GLY A 354 6.36 14.44 -7.89
CA GLY A 354 5.85 13.25 -7.21
C GLY A 354 6.93 12.29 -6.73
N LEU A 355 8.05 12.17 -7.45
CA LEU A 355 9.20 11.37 -7.02
C LEU A 355 9.82 11.94 -5.73
N HIS A 356 10.02 13.26 -5.68
CA HIS A 356 10.57 13.91 -4.49
C HIS A 356 9.63 13.73 -3.28
N GLU A 357 8.32 13.89 -3.52
CA GLU A 357 7.31 13.64 -2.50
C GLU A 357 7.32 12.18 -2.03
N LEU A 358 7.39 11.22 -2.95
CA LEU A 358 7.48 9.81 -2.61
C LEU A 358 8.70 9.51 -1.73
N SER A 359 9.88 10.03 -2.08
CA SER A 359 11.09 9.90 -1.27
C SER A 359 10.91 10.47 0.14
N ARG A 360 10.24 11.63 0.24
CA ARG A 360 9.85 12.21 1.53
C ARG A 360 8.91 11.29 2.31
N ALA A 361 7.88 10.72 1.68
CA ALA A 361 6.95 9.80 2.33
C ALA A 361 7.64 8.54 2.87
N LEU A 362 8.62 8.01 2.14
CA LEU A 362 9.39 6.83 2.57
C LEU A 362 10.25 7.13 3.81
N ARG A 363 10.52 8.39 4.13
CA ARG A 363 11.14 8.80 5.40
C ARG A 363 10.14 8.95 6.54
N TYR A 364 8.83 9.09 6.26
CA TYR A 364 7.81 9.20 7.31
C TYR A 364 7.51 7.86 8.00
N LEU A 365 7.73 6.73 7.33
CA LEU A 365 7.42 5.41 7.87
C LEU A 365 8.70 4.63 8.19
N PRO A 366 8.69 3.77 9.22
CA PRO A 366 9.82 2.89 9.48
C PRO A 366 10.01 1.88 8.33
N PRO A 367 11.24 1.64 7.86
CA PRO A 367 11.49 0.87 6.63
C PRO A 367 11.00 -0.60 6.63
N LEU A 368 10.86 -1.22 7.81
CA LEU A 368 10.58 -2.65 7.95
C LEU A 368 9.09 -3.02 7.99
N HIS A 369 8.19 -2.05 8.18
CA HIS A 369 6.78 -2.36 8.54
C HIS A 369 5.82 -2.33 7.33
N TYR A 370 6.20 -1.69 6.23
CA TYR A 370 5.31 -1.45 5.08
C TYR A 370 5.76 -2.14 3.80
N THR A 371 6.75 -3.02 3.89
CA THR A 371 7.44 -3.64 2.77
C THR A 371 6.48 -4.30 1.77
N PRO A 372 5.40 -5.02 2.21
CA PRO A 372 4.39 -5.59 1.30
C PRO A 372 3.35 -4.64 0.70
N VAL A 373 3.33 -3.37 1.10
CA VAL A 373 2.43 -2.36 0.52
C VAL A 373 3.22 -1.36 -0.32
N ASN A 374 4.44 -1.04 0.10
CA ASN A 374 5.37 -0.18 -0.64
C ASN A 374 5.73 -0.75 -2.03
N TRP A 375 5.82 -2.08 -2.21
CA TRP A 375 6.19 -2.66 -3.51
C TRP A 375 5.27 -2.25 -4.66
N ARG A 376 3.99 -2.02 -4.36
CA ARG A 376 2.97 -1.68 -5.36
C ARG A 376 3.22 -0.33 -6.02
N ILE A 377 3.99 0.53 -5.36
CA ILE A 377 4.26 1.89 -5.79
C ILE A 377 5.73 2.00 -6.21
N LEU A 378 6.65 1.46 -5.41
CA LEU A 378 8.09 1.62 -5.62
C LEU A 378 8.58 1.10 -6.97
N PHE A 379 8.03 -0.01 -7.47
CA PHE A 379 8.53 -0.61 -8.69
C PHE A 379 8.26 0.27 -9.94
N PRO A 380 7.02 0.70 -10.24
CA PRO A 380 6.77 1.66 -11.33
C PRO A 380 7.57 2.97 -11.20
N TRP A 381 7.74 3.46 -9.97
CA TRP A 381 8.50 4.68 -9.70
C TRP A 381 10.01 4.50 -9.96
N ALA A 382 10.56 3.33 -9.61
CA ALA A 382 11.94 2.99 -9.92
C ALA A 382 12.20 2.89 -11.43
N GLU A 383 11.25 2.33 -12.20
CA GLU A 383 11.31 2.35 -13.66
C GLU A 383 11.29 3.79 -14.20
N PHE A 384 10.39 4.62 -13.68
CA PHE A 384 10.33 6.05 -14.02
C PHE A 384 11.64 6.78 -13.71
N CYS A 385 12.26 6.54 -12.55
CA CYS A 385 13.55 7.14 -12.18
C CYS A 385 14.65 6.88 -13.22
N VAL A 386 14.70 5.65 -13.73
CA VAL A 386 15.68 5.25 -14.74
C VAL A 386 15.40 5.91 -16.09
N GLU A 387 14.13 6.04 -16.48
CA GLU A 387 13.74 6.69 -17.74
C GLU A 387 13.89 8.20 -17.70
N ALA A 388 13.49 8.82 -16.59
CA ALA A 388 13.59 10.25 -16.39
C ALA A 388 15.04 10.71 -16.18
N ALA A 389 15.97 9.77 -15.99
CA ALA A 389 17.35 10.02 -15.56
C ALA A 389 17.36 10.94 -14.34
N ALA A 390 16.62 10.55 -13.29
CA ALA A 390 16.39 11.39 -12.11
C ALA A 390 17.71 12.00 -11.60
N GLU A 391 17.75 13.32 -11.54
CA GLU A 391 18.97 14.07 -11.24
C GLU A 391 19.26 14.10 -9.74
N ASN A 392 18.23 13.94 -8.91
CA ASN A 392 18.36 13.93 -7.46
C ASN A 392 18.85 12.55 -6.97
N LYS A 393 20.16 12.48 -6.66
CA LYS A 393 20.79 11.27 -6.12
C LYS A 393 20.20 10.82 -4.79
N GLU A 394 19.76 11.73 -3.93
CA GLU A 394 19.20 11.38 -2.62
C GLU A 394 17.87 10.63 -2.75
N ASP A 395 17.00 11.09 -3.65
CA ASP A 395 15.73 10.43 -3.95
C ASP A 395 15.98 9.01 -4.50
N LEU A 396 16.97 8.87 -5.40
CA LEU A 396 17.37 7.58 -5.96
C LEU A 396 17.92 6.61 -4.90
N GLU A 397 18.76 7.09 -3.98
CA GLU A 397 19.31 6.29 -2.89
C GLU A 397 18.21 5.71 -2.00
N ILE A 398 17.19 6.52 -1.69
CA ILE A 398 16.02 6.07 -0.91
C ILE A 398 15.27 4.99 -1.67
N ILE A 399 14.95 5.20 -2.95
CA ILE A 399 14.24 4.20 -3.77
C ILE A 399 15.04 2.90 -3.86
N VAL A 400 16.36 2.96 -4.09
CA VAL A 400 17.23 1.77 -4.14
C VAL A 400 17.26 1.05 -2.79
N ARG A 401 17.37 1.79 -1.68
CA ARG A 401 17.34 1.22 -0.34
C ARG A 401 16.04 0.47 -0.10
N GLU A 402 14.90 1.08 -0.40
CA GLU A 402 13.60 0.45 -0.21
C GLU A 402 13.42 -0.78 -1.12
N LEU A 403 13.87 -0.72 -2.38
CA LEU A 403 13.88 -1.89 -3.28
C LEU A 403 14.68 -3.07 -2.71
N LYS A 404 15.84 -2.80 -2.11
CA LYS A 404 16.66 -3.84 -1.45
C LYS A 404 15.97 -4.40 -0.21
N ILE A 405 15.37 -3.53 0.61
CA ILE A 405 14.60 -3.95 1.79
C ILE A 405 13.45 -4.87 1.37
N MET A 406 12.79 -4.57 0.24
CA MET A 406 11.75 -5.44 -0.31
C MET A 406 12.22 -6.83 -0.70
N GLY A 407 13.48 -7.01 -1.09
CA GLY A 407 14.04 -8.32 -1.37
C GLY A 407 14.22 -9.23 -0.15
N TYR A 408 14.08 -8.72 1.07
CA TYR A 408 13.96 -9.58 2.25
C TYR A 408 12.54 -10.11 2.46
N SER A 409 11.51 -9.40 1.97
CA SER A 409 10.11 -9.81 2.14
C SER A 409 9.57 -10.61 0.95
N PHE A 410 10.09 -10.31 -0.23
CA PHE A 410 9.66 -10.89 -1.49
C PHE A 410 10.82 -11.54 -2.21
N ASP A 411 10.47 -12.35 -3.19
CA ASP A 411 11.40 -12.93 -4.16
C ASP A 411 11.93 -11.89 -5.18
N VAL A 412 12.11 -10.64 -4.76
CA VAL A 412 12.49 -9.51 -5.63
C VAL A 412 13.82 -9.80 -6.31
N PHE A 413 14.78 -10.42 -5.61
CA PHE A 413 16.07 -10.77 -6.19
C PHE A 413 16.02 -11.93 -7.19
N SER A 414 15.02 -12.81 -7.10
CA SER A 414 14.82 -13.83 -8.13
C SER A 414 14.07 -13.30 -9.34
N SER A 415 13.42 -12.14 -9.24
CA SER A 415 12.91 -11.43 -10.42
C SER A 415 14.08 -10.77 -11.16
N PRO A 416 14.47 -11.26 -12.35
CA PRO A 416 15.60 -10.67 -13.08
C PRO A 416 15.34 -9.22 -13.46
N GLN A 417 14.06 -8.82 -13.57
CA GLN A 417 13.67 -7.44 -13.87
C GLN A 417 14.02 -6.50 -12.73
N VAL A 418 13.72 -6.85 -11.48
CA VAL A 418 13.99 -5.95 -10.35
C VAL A 418 15.48 -5.89 -10.03
N THR A 419 16.20 -7.01 -10.13
CA THR A 419 17.66 -7.03 -9.98
C THR A 419 18.33 -6.11 -11.01
N ARG A 420 17.96 -6.22 -12.29
CA ARG A 420 18.46 -5.31 -13.35
C ARG A 420 18.08 -3.86 -13.09
N LEU A 421 16.90 -3.61 -12.53
CA LEU A 421 16.45 -2.25 -12.20
C LEU A 421 17.32 -1.64 -11.09
N ILE A 422 17.59 -2.39 -10.02
CA ILE A 422 18.49 -1.97 -8.94
C ILE A 422 19.90 -1.71 -9.51
N GLU A 423 20.46 -2.63 -10.30
CA GLU A 423 21.78 -2.47 -10.91
C GLU A 423 21.88 -1.19 -11.76
N ARG A 424 20.84 -0.89 -12.57
CA ARG A 424 20.79 0.33 -13.38
C ARG A 424 20.78 1.57 -12.49
N LEU A 425 19.93 1.61 -11.46
CA LEU A 425 19.86 2.74 -10.53
C LEU A 425 21.19 2.96 -9.80
N GLU A 426 21.82 1.89 -9.31
CA GLU A 426 23.16 1.98 -8.71
C GLU A 426 24.23 2.47 -9.69
N ALA A 427 24.17 2.04 -10.95
CA ALA A 427 25.07 2.55 -11.97
C ALA A 427 24.88 4.05 -12.22
N TYR A 428 23.66 4.58 -12.14
CA TYR A 428 23.40 6.03 -12.18
C TYR A 428 24.00 6.75 -10.96
N LEU A 429 23.85 6.21 -9.76
CA LEU A 429 24.41 6.79 -8.54
C LEU A 429 25.95 6.88 -8.57
N ARG A 430 26.61 5.87 -9.17
CA ARG A 430 28.07 5.83 -9.33
C ARG A 430 28.63 6.79 -10.38
N LYS A 431 27.80 7.31 -11.31
CA LYS A 431 28.30 8.25 -12.31
C LYS A 431 28.81 9.51 -11.59
N PRO A 432 30.07 9.93 -11.84
CA PRO A 432 30.57 11.17 -11.28
C PRO A 432 29.64 12.29 -11.72
N THR A 433 29.14 13.07 -10.77
CA THR A 433 28.41 14.28 -11.10
C THR A 433 29.39 15.13 -11.91
N PRO A 434 29.10 15.47 -13.18
CA PRO A 434 30.00 16.33 -13.95
C PRO A 434 30.26 17.55 -13.08
N ALA A 435 31.53 17.85 -12.81
CA ALA A 435 31.91 18.96 -11.95
C ALA A 435 31.31 20.24 -12.56
N PHE A 436 30.15 20.64 -12.08
CA PHE A 436 29.68 22.01 -12.20
C PHE A 436 30.76 22.83 -11.52
N GLY A 437 31.40 23.72 -12.28
CA GLY A 437 32.65 24.40 -11.92
C GLY A 437 32.79 24.64 -10.42
N GLU A 438 33.89 24.12 -9.89
CA GLU A 438 34.29 24.25 -8.49
C GLU A 438 34.29 25.71 -8.06
N ASP A 439 33.23 26.15 -7.38
CA ASP A 439 33.26 27.37 -6.57
C ASP A 439 32.28 27.35 -5.37
N PHE A 440 31.63 26.22 -5.05
CA PHE A 440 30.75 26.15 -3.88
C PHE A 440 31.00 24.91 -3.01
N LEU A 441 31.83 25.16 -1.99
CA LEU A 441 31.82 24.70 -0.60
C LEU A 441 31.73 23.21 -0.25
N ASN A 442 32.80 22.79 0.44
CA ASN A 442 32.89 21.73 1.43
C ASN A 442 31.66 21.60 2.34
N SER A 443 31.03 20.42 2.36
CA SER A 443 30.24 19.96 3.52
C SER A 443 30.55 18.49 3.80
N SER A 444 31.14 18.22 4.97
CA SER A 444 31.65 16.91 5.41
C SER A 444 30.61 16.04 6.14
N GLU A 445 29.33 16.08 5.75
CA GLU A 445 28.24 15.41 6.50
C GLU A 445 27.76 14.08 5.90
N LEU A 446 28.31 13.61 4.78
CA LEU A 446 27.85 12.37 4.12
C LEU A 446 28.57 11.09 4.56
N ALA A 447 29.59 11.16 5.44
CA ALA A 447 30.36 9.99 5.87
C ALA A 447 29.62 9.09 6.88
N ASP A 448 28.62 9.62 7.61
CA ASP A 448 27.91 8.87 8.66
C ASP A 448 26.72 8.03 8.17
N LEU A 449 26.39 8.09 6.87
CA LEU A 449 25.29 7.32 6.27
C LEU A 449 25.75 6.01 5.61
N PHE A 450 27.05 5.76 5.53
CA PHE A 450 27.61 4.51 5.00
C PHE A 450 28.11 3.61 6.14
N LEU A 451 27.21 2.84 6.75
CA LEU A 451 27.63 1.62 7.44
C LEU A 451 27.96 0.55 6.39
N PRO A 452 29.13 -0.12 6.45
CA PRO A 452 29.42 -1.24 5.57
C PRO A 452 28.42 -2.36 5.83
N LEU A 453 27.78 -2.85 4.76
CA LEU A 453 26.85 -3.99 4.74
C LEU A 453 27.51 -5.35 5.11
N GLU A 454 28.72 -5.35 5.67
CA GLU A 454 29.52 -6.56 5.93
C GLU A 454 29.52 -7.06 7.38
N GLN A 455 28.78 -6.44 8.31
CA GLN A 455 28.63 -7.00 9.65
C GLN A 455 27.45 -7.99 9.72
N PRO A 456 27.67 -9.27 10.11
CA PRO A 456 26.59 -10.22 10.31
C PRO A 456 25.71 -9.75 11.47
N TRP A 457 24.46 -9.42 11.16
CA TRP A 457 23.43 -9.14 12.15
C TRP A 457 23.24 -10.38 13.04
N SER A 458 23.62 -10.28 14.32
CA SER A 458 23.36 -11.31 15.33
C SER A 458 21.89 -11.19 15.79
N PRO A 459 21.01 -12.19 15.58
CA PRO A 459 19.56 -12.01 15.79
C PRO A 459 19.07 -12.02 17.25
N THR A 460 19.93 -12.17 18.26
CA THR A 460 19.48 -12.84 19.50
C THR A 460 19.39 -12.01 20.78
N ARG A 461 19.21 -10.69 20.78
CA ARG A 461 19.23 -9.96 22.08
C ARG A 461 18.32 -8.77 22.37
N PHE A 462 17.28 -8.50 21.59
CA PHE A 462 16.33 -7.43 21.91
C PHE A 462 14.89 -7.73 21.49
N PHE A 463 14.31 -8.80 22.03
CA PHE A 463 12.86 -9.03 21.98
C PHE A 463 12.47 -9.75 23.27
N PHE A 464 11.34 -9.36 23.86
CA PHE A 464 10.81 -9.72 25.20
C PHE A 464 11.26 -8.84 26.37
N ASP A 465 10.54 -7.72 26.54
CA ASP A 465 9.89 -7.42 27.81
C ASP A 465 8.82 -6.33 27.60
N GLY A 466 7.59 -6.59 28.06
CA GLY A 466 6.49 -5.61 28.09
C GLY A 466 5.28 -5.94 27.22
N MET A 467 4.53 -6.99 27.55
CA MET A 467 3.21 -7.25 26.97
C MET A 467 2.20 -7.62 28.07
N GLN A 468 1.86 -6.64 28.92
CA GLN A 468 0.65 -6.63 29.75
C GLN A 468 0.24 -5.17 29.96
N ASP A 469 -0.70 -4.67 29.18
CA ASP A 469 -1.94 -4.10 29.73
C ASP A 469 -2.84 -3.60 28.59
N GLY A 470 -4.04 -4.18 28.55
CA GLY A 470 -5.11 -3.74 27.68
C GLY A 470 -5.70 -2.44 28.19
N SER A 471 -5.54 -1.36 27.43
CA SER A 471 -6.43 -0.21 27.53
C SER A 471 -6.77 0.27 26.12
N GLY A 472 -8.03 0.06 25.74
CA GLY A 472 -8.60 0.60 24.51
C GLY A 472 -8.90 2.08 24.70
N LEU A 473 -8.28 2.93 23.88
CA LEU A 473 -8.62 4.35 23.82
C LEU A 473 -9.72 4.60 22.79
N HIS A 474 -10.78 5.26 23.26
CA HIS A 474 -11.92 5.70 22.46
C HIS A 474 -11.57 7.00 21.70
N PHE A 475 -11.94 7.05 20.42
CA PHE A 475 -11.73 8.19 19.51
C PHE A 475 -12.49 9.48 19.91
N SER A 476 -13.29 9.46 20.98
CA SER A 476 -14.12 10.59 21.44
C SER A 476 -13.39 11.59 22.34
N GLU A 477 -12.16 11.31 22.79
CA GLU A 477 -11.44 12.22 23.69
C GLU A 477 -10.57 13.28 22.96
N PHE A 478 -10.36 13.15 21.66
CA PHE A 478 -9.43 14.01 20.90
C PHE A 478 -10.04 15.29 20.33
N THR A 479 -11.30 15.62 20.63
CA THR A 479 -11.94 16.86 20.14
C THR A 479 -11.80 18.07 21.07
N ASN A 480 -11.11 17.96 22.21
CA ASN A 480 -11.06 19.02 23.23
C ASN A 480 -9.63 19.43 23.68
N GLN A 481 -8.59 19.18 22.88
CA GLN A 481 -7.26 19.74 23.14
C GLN A 481 -6.68 20.43 21.92
#